data_AF-A0A8J7CWU8-F1
#
_entry.id   AF-A0A8J7CWU8-F1
#
_cell.length_a   1.000
_cell.length_b   1.000
_cell.length_c   1.000
_cell.angle_alpha   90.00
_cell.angle_beta   90.00
_cell.angle_gamma   90.00
#
_symmetry.space_group_name_H-M   'P 1'
#
loop_
_entity.id
_entity.type
_entity.pdbx_description
1 polymer ?
#
loop_
_entity_poly.entity_id
_entity_poly.type
_entity_poly.pdbx_seq_one_letter_code
_entity_poly.pdbx_strand_id
1 'polypeptide(L)' 'MFYKVPVQVLGCLRPGIITVIGFPGVGMVDGGNFMHIPTELIPVDLRMPNSEFIVVCDQRRDFIQVLSKDSDTI' A
#
# COMPACT_ATOMS: atom_id res chain seq x y z
N MET A 1 -18.64 2.49 2.83
CA MET A 1 -17.95 1.19 3.04
C MET A 1 -16.48 1.41 2.72
N PHE A 2 -15.58 1.02 3.61
CA PHE A 2 -14.13 1.12 3.39
C PHE A 2 -13.56 -0.27 3.16
N TYR A 3 -12.51 -0.38 2.36
CA TYR A 3 -11.81 -1.65 2.19
C TYR A 3 -10.33 -1.49 2.52
N LYS A 4 -9.78 -2.54 3.14
CA LYS A 4 -8.38 -2.66 3.53
C LYS A 4 -7.65 -3.45 2.45
N VAL A 5 -6.58 -2.87 1.91
CA VAL A 5 -5.73 -3.50 0.90
C VAL A 5 -4.36 -3.72 1.52
N PRO A 6 -3.90 -4.98 1.69
CA PRO A 6 -2.50 -5.22 2.04
C PRO A 6 -1.64 -4.84 0.84
N VAL A 7 -0.61 -4.04 1.07
CA VAL A 7 0.33 -3.60 0.04
C VAL A 7 1.77 -3.86 0.44
N GLN A 8 2.63 -4.02 -0.56
CA GLN A 8 4.07 -4.09 -0.41
C GLN A 8 4.74 -3.03 -1.29
N VAL A 9 5.69 -2.28 -0.74
CA VAL A 9 6.43 -1.27 -1.50
C VAL A 9 7.35 -1.91 -2.51
N LEU A 10 7.33 -1.39 -3.74
CA LEU A 10 8.39 -1.63 -4.72
C LEU A 10 9.48 -0.58 -4.64
N GLY A 11 9.07 0.70 -4.56
CA GLY A 11 9.97 1.82 -4.42
C GLY A 11 9.44 3.11 -5.02
N CYS A 12 10.32 4.10 -5.13
CA CYS A 12 10.01 5.44 -5.66
C CYS A 12 10.43 5.53 -7.14
N LEU A 13 9.54 5.09 -8.04
CA LEU A 13 9.81 5.10 -9.49
C LEU A 13 9.56 6.47 -10.14
N ARG A 14 8.90 7.39 -9.43
CA ARG A 14 8.63 8.76 -9.85
C ARG A 14 8.76 9.70 -8.64
N PRO A 15 9.27 10.92 -8.79
CA PRO A 15 9.36 11.87 -7.69
C PRO A 15 7.99 12.07 -7.02
N GLY A 16 7.96 12.00 -5.69
CA GLY A 16 6.74 12.20 -4.90
C GLY A 16 5.74 11.04 -4.91
N ILE A 17 6.04 9.92 -5.57
CA ILE A 17 5.15 8.75 -5.65
C ILE A 17 5.89 7.49 -5.22
N ILE A 18 5.30 6.74 -4.29
CA ILE A 18 5.68 5.36 -4.00
C ILE A 18 4.80 4.42 -4.81
N THR A 19 5.43 3.53 -5.56
CA THR A 19 4.77 2.42 -6.23
C THR A 19 4.71 1.23 -5.26
N VAL A 20 3.50 0.69 -5.07
CA VAL A 20 3.26 -0.49 -4.25
C VAL A 20 2.52 -1.55 -5.07
N ILE A 21 2.61 -2.80 -4.63
CA ILE A 21 1.79 -3.90 -5.12
C ILE A 21 0.72 -4.19 -4.07
N GLY A 22 -0.54 -4.05 -4.45
CA GLY A 22 -1.70 -4.44 -3.63
C GLY A 22 -2.09 -5.90 -3.83
N PHE A 23 -2.56 -6.54 -2.76
CA PHE A 23 -2.90 -7.96 -2.68
C PHE A 23 -1.74 -8.90 -3.10
N PRO A 24 -0.52 -8.70 -2.57
CA PRO A 24 0.60 -9.58 -2.90
C PRO A 24 0.25 -11.04 -2.57
N GLY A 25 0.52 -11.94 -3.51
CA GLY A 25 0.30 -13.39 -3.34
C GLY A 25 -1.15 -13.90 -3.53
N VAL A 26 -2.14 -13.04 -3.82
CA VAL A 26 -3.57 -13.45 -3.94
C VAL A 26 -3.96 -13.86 -5.39
N GLY A 27 -3.03 -14.43 -6.16
CA GLY A 27 -3.39 -15.23 -7.35
C GLY A 27 -4.01 -14.48 -8.54
N MET A 28 -3.44 -13.34 -8.94
CA MET A 28 -3.69 -12.72 -10.25
C MET A 28 -2.37 -12.72 -11.06
N VAL A 29 -1.92 -13.91 -11.48
CA VAL A 29 -0.82 -14.26 -12.41
C VAL A 29 0.59 -13.63 -12.19
N ASP A 30 0.74 -12.40 -11.69
CA ASP A 30 2.02 -11.68 -11.54
C ASP A 30 2.15 -10.90 -10.21
N GLY A 31 1.50 -11.37 -9.14
CA GLY A 31 1.84 -10.93 -7.78
C GLY A 31 1.08 -9.73 -7.23
N GLY A 32 0.03 -9.21 -7.88
CA GLY A 32 -0.89 -8.21 -7.31
C GLY A 32 -1.28 -7.09 -8.28
N ASN A 33 -1.84 -5.99 -7.79
CA ASN A 33 -2.19 -4.80 -8.58
C ASN A 33 -1.27 -3.62 -8.23
N PHE A 34 -0.68 -2.96 -9.22
CA PHE A 34 0.15 -1.78 -8.98
C PHE A 34 -0.71 -0.60 -8.54
N MET A 35 -0.30 0.03 -7.44
CA MET A 35 -0.90 1.24 -6.92
C MET A 35 0.17 2.33 -6.78
N HIS A 36 -0.22 3.56 -7.06
CA HIS A 36 0.65 4.73 -6.96
C HIS A 36 0.13 5.62 -5.84
N ILE A 37 0.92 5.76 -4.79
CA ILE A 37 0.52 6.49 -3.58
C ILE A 37 1.47 7.67 -3.41
N PRO A 38 0.95 8.88 -3.22
CA PRO A 38 1.78 10.04 -2.90
C PRO A 38 2.62 9.81 -1.64
N THR A 39 3.91 10.15 -1.71
CA THR A 39 4.88 9.91 -0.63
C THR A 39 4.46 10.52 0.69
N GLU A 40 3.78 11.67 0.67
CA GLU A 40 3.27 12.41 1.81
C GLU A 40 2.20 11.65 2.60
N LEU A 41 1.51 10.69 1.96
CA LEU A 41 0.51 9.85 2.60
C LEU A 41 1.12 8.61 3.28
N ILE A 42 2.38 8.30 2.99
CA ILE A 42 3.08 7.14 3.54
C ILE A 42 4.10 7.60 4.60
N PRO A 43 4.04 7.08 5.83
CA PRO A 43 5.07 7.30 6.86
C PRO A 43 6.47 6.98 6.34
N VAL A 44 7.48 7.78 6.70
CA VAL A 44 8.85 7.70 6.14
C VAL A 44 9.46 6.31 6.29
N ASP A 45 9.24 5.68 7.44
CA ASP A 45 9.67 4.32 7.79
C ASP A 45 9.06 3.22 6.91
N LEU A 46 7.87 3.48 6.35
CA LEU A 46 7.16 2.54 5.47
C LEU A 46 7.44 2.77 3.98
N ARG A 47 8.32 3.72 3.60
CA ARG A 47 8.64 4.01 2.19
C ARG A 47 9.73 3.11 1.60
N MET A 48 10.34 2.26 2.41
CA MET A 48 11.44 1.40 1.97
C MET A 48 10.93 0.27 1.07
N PRO A 49 11.70 -0.16 0.06
CA PRO A 49 11.36 -1.34 -0.73
C PRO A 49 11.07 -2.56 0.16
N ASN A 50 10.06 -3.32 -0.22
CA ASN A 50 9.52 -4.48 0.49
C ASN A 50 8.82 -4.18 1.83
N SER A 51 8.73 -2.93 2.27
CA SER A 51 7.89 -2.57 3.42
C SER A 51 6.44 -2.95 3.16
N GLU A 52 5.80 -3.58 4.14
CA GLU A 52 4.41 -4.02 4.06
C GLU A 52 3.52 -3.16 4.97
N PHE A 53 2.36 -2.75 4.47
CA PHE A 53 1.37 -2.02 5.26
C PHE A 53 -0.03 -2.21 4.68
N ILE A 54 -1.04 -1.71 5.39
CA ILE A 54 -2.43 -1.73 4.94
C ILE A 54 -2.81 -0.35 4.45
N VAL A 55 -3.40 -0.29 3.26
CA VAL A 55 -4.03 0.91 2.72
C VAL A 55 -5.53 0.82 2.93
N VAL A 56 -6.13 1.88 3.46
CA VAL A 56 -7.58 2.03 3.55
C VAL A 56 -8.05 2.89 2.39
N CYS A 57 -8.96 2.35 1.58
CA CYS A 57 -9.58 3.06 0.48
C CYS A 57 -11.09 3.21 0.67
N ASP A 58 -11.65 4.24 0.04
CA ASP A 58 -13.09 4.46 -0.05
C ASP A 58 -13.74 3.65 -1.19
N GLN A 59 -15.06 3.71 -1.34
CA GLN A 59 -15.77 3.01 -2.43
C GLN A 59 -15.37 3.44 -3.84
N ARG A 60 -14.85 4.66 -4.01
CA ARG A 60 -14.35 5.20 -5.28
C ARG A 60 -12.90 4.79 -5.57
N ARG A 61 -12.27 4.07 -4.63
CA ARG A 61 -10.85 3.72 -4.65
C ARG A 61 -9.91 4.89 -4.40
N ASP A 62 -10.43 5.93 -3.80
CA ASP A 62 -9.63 7.02 -3.28
C ASP A 62 -8.93 6.56 -2.00
N PHE A 63 -7.65 6.92 -1.92
CA PHE A 63 -6.79 6.60 -0.79
C PHE A 63 -7.19 7.44 0.42
N ILE A 64 -7.34 6.81 1.59
CA ILE A 64 -7.72 7.50 2.83
C ILE A 64 -6.58 7.49 3.85
N GLN A 65 -5.97 6.34 4.11
CA GLN A 65 -5.05 6.18 5.25
C GLN A 65 -4.10 4.98 5.09
N VAL A 66 -2.88 5.09 5.63
CA VAL A 66 -1.98 3.95 5.90
C VAL A 66 -2.15 3.45 7.34
N LEU A 67 -2.26 2.14 7.52
CA LEU A 67 -2.18 1.47 8.82
C LEU A 67 -0.93 0.56 8.82
N SER A 68 -0.15 0.60 9.91
CA SER A 68 0.94 -0.35 10.11
C SER A 68 0.38 -1.75 10.40
N LYS A 69 1.12 -2.78 9.99
CA LYS A 69 0.73 -4.20 10.17
C LYS A 69 0.70 -4.62 11.64
N ASP A 70 1.46 -3.94 12.51
CA ASP A 70 1.64 -4.32 13.92
C ASP A 70 0.45 -4.00 14.83
N SER A 71 -0.56 -3.28 14.33
CA SER A 71 -1.74 -2.91 15.14
C SER A 71 -2.81 -4.02 15.24
N ASP A 72 -2.61 -5.18 14.61
CA ASP A 72 -3.52 -6.34 14.68
C ASP A 72 -2.97 -7.50 15.55
N THR A 73 -2.01 -7.26 16.44
CA THR A 73 -1.61 -8.27 17.46
C THR A 73 -2.47 -8.11 18.71
N ILE A 74 -3.52 -8.92 18.83
CA ILE A 74 -4.21 -9.26 20.09
C ILE A 74 -3.99 -10.75 20.35
#